data_AF-A0AAV2SJ73-F1
#
_entry.id   AF-A0AAV2SJ73-F1
#
_cell.length_a   1.000
_cell.length_b   1.000
_cell.length_c   1.000
_cell.angle_alpha   90.00
_cell.angle_beta   90.00
_cell.angle_gamma   90.00
#
_symmetry.space_group_name_H-M   'P 1'
#
loop_
_entity.id
_entity.type
_entity.pdbx_description
1 polymer ?
#
loop_
_entity_poly.entity_id
_entity_poly.type
_entity_poly.pdbx_seq_one_letter_code
_entity_poly.pdbx_strand_id
1 'polypeptide(L)'
;MLNSARNSVARVGKIGQSICMIALFTTRNIIACEGRPARKFPKVPGARILNDKTILDTINSPWSAISQRSFWGVLNVIFNKYDESRVKAVGPDRACAEWLLRCGASVKWKDRGSWTKDYNSLPTTGGKKLNKIEEVDATDSAVMHVGFKHFNGCKHLRRIVFHKASYLTDEALEELPVLKATLKELQITSCGNISADGLRHLKKLVNLEYILLYDFPKIKDKDSLLKELEEALPNCAIYFPYSLAKDDPSLK
;
A
#
# COMPACT_ATOMS: atom_id res chain seq x y z
N MET A 1 -11.00 24.94 -29.89
CA MET A 1 -11.36 24.51 -28.51
C MET A 1 -10.81 23.11 -28.24
N LEU A 2 -9.52 22.94 -27.91
CA LEU A 2 -8.97 21.60 -27.57
C LEU A 2 -7.68 21.62 -26.71
N ASN A 3 -7.31 22.73 -26.09
CA ASN A 3 -6.00 22.85 -25.39
C ASN A 3 -6.06 23.06 -23.86
N SER A 4 -7.24 22.99 -23.22
CA SER A 4 -7.34 23.25 -21.76
C SER A 4 -7.24 21.99 -20.88
N ALA A 5 -7.55 20.80 -21.41
CA ALA A 5 -7.62 19.57 -20.60
C ALA A 5 -6.27 18.85 -20.37
N ARG A 6 -5.19 19.24 -21.07
CA ARG A 6 -3.87 18.58 -20.94
C ARG A 6 -3.03 19.06 -19.75
N ASN A 7 -3.32 20.24 -19.19
CA ASN A 7 -2.49 20.85 -18.14
C ASN A 7 -2.91 20.50 -16.69
N SER A 8 -4.10 19.95 -16.49
CA SER A 8 -4.60 19.58 -15.16
C SER A 8 -4.05 18.23 -14.69
N VAL A 9 -3.78 17.30 -15.60
CA VAL A 9 -3.30 15.94 -15.29
C VAL A 9 -1.81 15.94 -14.93
N ALA A 10 -1.00 16.81 -15.55
CA ALA A 10 0.43 16.92 -15.27
C ALA A 10 0.74 17.59 -13.91
N ARG A 11 -0.19 18.39 -13.37
CA ARG A 11 0.02 19.16 -12.13
C ARG A 11 -0.19 18.32 -10.87
N VAL A 12 -1.01 17.27 -10.94
CA VAL A 12 -1.23 16.29 -9.85
C VAL A 12 -0.02 15.34 -9.71
N GLY A 13 0.68 15.03 -10.81
CA GLY A 13 1.85 14.14 -10.81
C GLY A 13 3.10 14.70 -10.11
N LYS A 14 3.31 16.02 -10.13
CA LYS A 14 4.47 16.65 -9.46
C LYS A 14 4.30 16.78 -7.94
N ILE A 15 3.08 16.91 -7.44
CA ILE A 15 2.80 17.02 -5.99
C ILE A 15 3.01 15.66 -5.30
N GLY A 16 2.77 14.55 -6.01
CA GLY A 16 3.02 13.20 -5.50
C GLY A 16 4.50 12.91 -5.20
N GLN A 17 5.44 13.45 -5.97
CA GLN A 17 6.87 13.17 -5.80
C GLN A 17 7.52 13.91 -4.62
N SER A 18 7.16 15.18 -4.38
CA SER A 18 7.69 15.89 -3.20
C SER A 18 7.17 15.31 -1.89
N ILE A 19 5.99 14.70 -1.89
CA ILE A 19 5.41 14.03 -0.72
C ILE A 19 5.97 12.61 -0.53
N CYS A 20 6.23 11.88 -1.62
CA CYS A 20 6.82 10.54 -1.60
C CYS A 20 8.26 10.54 -1.04
N MET A 21 9.05 11.59 -1.31
CA MET A 21 10.37 11.78 -0.68
C MET A 21 10.29 12.11 0.82
N ILE A 22 9.21 12.74 1.31
CA ILE A 22 9.05 13.02 2.75
C ILE A 22 8.73 11.73 3.53
N ALA A 23 8.05 10.77 2.92
CA ALA A 23 7.73 9.49 3.56
C ALA A 23 8.97 8.61 3.79
N LEU A 24 9.98 8.68 2.92
CA LEU A 24 11.22 7.89 3.05
C LEU A 24 12.25 8.53 4.01
N PHE A 25 12.12 9.81 4.36
CA PHE A 25 13.11 10.52 5.17
C PHE A 25 12.82 10.57 6.68
N THR A 26 11.69 10.06 7.17
CA THR A 26 11.30 10.25 8.59
C THR A 26 11.47 9.04 9.51
N THR A 27 11.95 7.88 9.04
CA THR A 27 12.20 6.72 9.92
C THR A 27 13.63 6.59 10.44
N ARG A 28 14.54 7.51 10.09
CA ARG A 28 15.89 7.60 10.71
C ARG A 28 16.23 9.06 11.05
N ASN A 29 15.79 9.49 12.23
CA ASN A 29 16.35 10.54 13.09
C ASN A 29 15.21 11.23 13.87
N ILE A 30 14.71 10.57 14.91
CA ILE A 30 14.12 11.30 16.05
C ILE A 30 15.32 11.75 16.89
N ILE A 31 15.93 12.88 16.51
CA ILE A 31 16.72 13.68 17.43
C ILE A 31 15.87 14.90 17.74
N ALA A 32 15.60 15.07 19.03
CA ALA A 32 14.84 16.15 19.60
C ALA A 32 15.24 17.52 19.01
N CYS A 33 14.25 18.28 18.57
CA CYS A 33 14.36 19.73 18.43
C CYS A 33 13.26 20.34 19.29
N GLU A 34 13.53 20.44 20.59
CA GLU A 34 12.87 21.41 21.44
C GLU A 34 13.26 22.83 20.99
N GLY A 35 12.28 23.73 20.95
CA GLY A 35 12.49 25.18 20.96
C GLY A 35 12.76 25.86 19.62
N ARG A 36 11.72 26.43 19.00
CA ARG A 36 11.73 27.79 18.40
C ARG A 36 10.32 28.25 18.01
N PRO A 37 9.97 29.56 18.14
CA PRO A 37 8.59 30.04 18.07
C PRO A 37 8.08 30.18 16.63
N ALA A 38 6.75 30.12 16.49
CA ALA A 38 6.01 30.20 15.23
C ALA A 38 6.34 31.46 14.42
N ARG A 39 6.71 31.29 13.14
CA ARG A 39 6.79 32.41 12.18
C ARG A 39 5.40 32.70 11.62
N LYS A 40 4.99 33.97 11.69
CA LYS A 40 3.77 34.49 11.06
C LYS A 40 3.90 34.46 9.54
N PHE A 41 2.87 33.95 8.85
CA PHE A 41 2.75 34.05 7.39
C PHE A 41 2.30 35.46 6.97
N PRO A 42 2.74 35.99 5.81
CA PRO A 42 2.32 37.30 5.32
C PRO A 42 0.91 37.25 4.71
N LYS A 43 0.12 38.29 4.96
CA LYS A 43 -1.22 38.49 4.39
C LYS A 43 -1.12 38.85 2.91
N VAL A 44 -1.87 38.17 2.05
CA VAL A 44 -2.07 38.55 0.64
C VAL A 44 -3.32 39.43 0.54
N PRO A 45 -3.28 40.64 -0.05
CA PRO A 45 -4.45 41.49 -0.18
C PRO A 45 -5.26 41.15 -1.44
N GLY A 46 -6.58 41.08 -1.31
CA GLY A 46 -7.51 41.11 -2.46
C GLY A 46 -8.16 39.77 -2.81
N ALA A 47 -9.11 39.33 -1.98
CA ALA A 47 -10.17 38.42 -2.42
C ALA A 47 -11.51 38.93 -1.89
N ARG A 48 -12.39 39.34 -2.80
CA ARG A 48 -13.78 39.71 -2.48
C ARG A 48 -14.55 38.46 -2.03
N ILE A 49 -15.16 38.53 -0.86
CA ILE A 49 -16.04 37.48 -0.34
C ILE A 49 -17.40 37.61 -1.04
N LEU A 50 -17.77 36.63 -1.85
CA LEU A 50 -19.17 36.40 -2.21
C LEU A 50 -19.81 35.63 -1.05
N ASN A 51 -20.66 36.32 -0.29
CA ASN A 51 -21.47 35.72 0.77
C ASN A 51 -22.62 34.94 0.13
N ASP A 52 -22.41 33.64 -0.12
CA ASP A 52 -23.51 32.75 -0.48
C ASP A 52 -23.78 31.79 0.70
N LYS A 53 -24.87 32.07 1.42
CA LYS A 53 -25.25 31.40 2.68
C LYS A 53 -25.64 29.92 2.51
N THR A 54 -25.77 29.45 1.28
CA THR A 54 -26.10 28.07 0.92
C THR A 54 -24.92 27.10 1.05
N ILE A 55 -23.67 27.58 1.02
CA ILE A 55 -22.48 26.72 1.18
C ILE A 55 -22.23 26.38 2.65
N LEU A 56 -22.54 27.30 3.58
CA LEU A 56 -22.24 27.13 5.01
C LEU A 56 -23.14 26.10 5.72
N ASP A 57 -24.36 25.87 5.23
CA ASP A 57 -25.27 24.89 5.84
C ASP A 57 -25.00 23.44 5.38
N THR A 58 -24.30 23.25 4.26
CA THR A 58 -23.88 21.91 3.79
C THR A 58 -22.68 21.36 4.59
N ILE A 59 -22.01 22.21 5.38
CA ILE A 59 -20.84 21.85 6.19
C ILE A 59 -21.23 21.44 7.61
N ASN A 60 -22.50 21.59 8.00
CA ASN A 60 -23.02 21.23 9.32
C ASN A 60 -23.62 19.81 9.36
N SER A 61 -22.83 18.82 8.94
CA SER A 61 -23.10 17.38 9.16
C SER A 61 -21.82 16.75 9.74
N PRO A 62 -21.90 15.81 10.70
CA PRO A 62 -21.17 15.87 11.96
C PRO A 62 -19.68 15.52 11.82
N TRP A 63 -18.87 16.52 11.52
CA TRP A 63 -17.41 16.49 11.68
C TRP A 63 -16.96 16.94 13.08
N SER A 64 -17.83 16.82 14.10
CA SER A 64 -17.48 17.11 15.49
C SER A 64 -16.84 15.92 16.23
N ALA A 65 -16.60 14.79 15.56
CA ALA A 65 -15.94 13.61 16.13
C ALA A 65 -14.53 13.34 15.58
N ILE A 66 -13.84 14.33 14.96
CA ILE A 66 -12.43 14.18 14.59
C ILE A 66 -11.53 14.56 15.77
N SER A 67 -11.54 13.72 16.81
CA SER A 67 -10.44 13.70 17.76
C SER A 67 -9.26 12.95 17.11
N GLN A 68 -8.20 13.69 16.78
CA GLN A 68 -6.83 13.19 16.55
C GLN A 68 -6.67 12.09 15.49
N ARG A 69 -6.97 12.36 14.21
CA ARG A 69 -6.26 11.69 13.10
C ARG A 69 -5.23 12.67 12.55
N SER A 70 -3.96 12.40 12.84
CA SER A 70 -2.80 13.14 12.29
C SER A 70 -2.94 13.30 10.78
N PHE A 71 -2.58 14.48 10.24
CA PHE A 71 -2.56 14.77 8.80
C PHE A 71 -1.92 13.64 7.99
N TRP A 72 -0.83 13.05 8.51
CA TRP A 72 -0.13 11.93 7.89
C TRP A 72 -0.95 10.65 7.83
N GLY A 73 -1.78 10.37 8.85
CA GLY A 73 -2.72 9.26 8.84
C GLY A 73 -3.79 9.43 7.77
N VAL A 74 -4.34 10.65 7.63
CA VAL A 74 -5.31 10.97 6.56
C VAL A 74 -4.69 10.80 5.18
N LEU A 75 -3.47 11.28 5.01
CA LEU A 75 -2.75 11.20 3.74
C LEU A 75 -2.50 9.74 3.31
N ASN A 76 -2.08 8.87 4.24
CA ASN A 76 -1.89 7.44 3.95
C ASN A 76 -3.19 6.76 3.51
N VAL A 77 -4.32 7.11 4.14
CA VAL A 77 -5.64 6.60 3.74
C VAL A 77 -6.00 7.07 2.32
N ILE A 78 -5.71 8.32 1.98
CA ILE A 78 -5.95 8.86 0.63
C ILE A 78 -5.10 8.10 -0.40
N PHE A 79 -3.81 7.85 -0.12
CA PHE A 79 -2.95 7.07 -1.01
C PHE A 79 -3.43 5.63 -1.19
N ASN A 80 -4.09 5.03 -0.20
CA ASN A 80 -4.60 3.66 -0.31
C ASN A 80 -6.05 3.58 -0.82
N LYS A 81 -6.73 4.71 -0.99
CA LYS A 81 -8.15 4.73 -1.39
C LYS A 81 -8.36 4.01 -2.74
N TYR A 82 -9.33 3.10 -2.74
CA TYR A 82 -9.81 2.43 -3.95
C TYR A 82 -10.66 3.38 -4.80
N ASP A 83 -10.33 3.48 -6.08
CA ASP A 83 -11.06 4.29 -7.06
C ASP A 83 -11.68 3.39 -8.15
N GLU A 84 -12.97 3.11 -7.99
CA GLU A 84 -13.72 2.27 -8.92
C GLU A 84 -13.83 2.91 -10.32
N SER A 85 -13.92 4.24 -10.39
CA SER A 85 -13.99 4.96 -11.67
C SER A 85 -12.69 4.81 -12.44
N ARG A 86 -11.55 4.85 -11.74
CA ARG A 86 -10.24 4.61 -12.32
C ARG A 86 -10.12 3.17 -12.81
N VAL A 87 -10.51 2.18 -12.00
CA VAL A 87 -10.50 0.76 -12.40
C VAL A 87 -11.34 0.54 -13.67
N LYS A 88 -12.51 1.15 -13.79
CA LYS A 88 -13.34 1.07 -15.01
C LYS A 88 -12.65 1.71 -16.22
N ALA A 89 -11.90 2.79 -16.03
CA ALA A 89 -11.25 3.52 -17.12
C ALA A 89 -9.97 2.85 -17.65
N VAL A 90 -9.17 2.22 -16.78
CA VAL A 90 -7.84 1.69 -17.15
C VAL A 90 -7.67 0.18 -16.95
N GLY A 91 -8.64 -0.47 -16.32
CA GLY A 91 -8.60 -1.88 -15.95
C GLY A 91 -7.97 -2.12 -14.57
N PRO A 92 -8.21 -3.31 -13.98
CA PRO A 92 -7.80 -3.64 -12.62
C PRO A 92 -6.29 -3.68 -12.44
N ASP A 93 -5.56 -4.39 -13.31
CA ASP A 93 -4.09 -4.49 -13.25
C ASP A 93 -3.43 -3.11 -13.28
N ARG A 94 -3.92 -2.21 -14.13
CA ARG A 94 -3.33 -0.87 -14.24
C ARG A 94 -3.63 -0.02 -13.00
N ALA A 95 -4.87 0.00 -12.53
CA ALA A 95 -5.23 0.74 -11.33
C ALA A 95 -4.50 0.20 -10.08
N CYS A 96 -4.30 -1.12 -10.00
CA CYS A 96 -3.51 -1.77 -8.97
C CYS A 96 -2.04 -1.34 -9.02
N ALA A 97 -1.41 -1.33 -10.21
CA ALA A 97 -0.04 -0.86 -10.37
C ALA A 97 0.12 0.61 -9.98
N GLU A 98 -0.83 1.48 -10.35
CA GLU A 98 -0.83 2.89 -9.94
C GLU A 98 -0.88 3.03 -8.42
N TRP A 99 -1.69 2.21 -7.74
CA TRP A 99 -1.76 2.16 -6.29
C TRP A 99 -0.48 1.65 -5.63
N LEU A 100 0.09 0.56 -6.14
CA LEU A 100 1.31 0.00 -5.59
C LEU A 100 2.48 1.00 -5.71
N LEU A 101 2.67 1.58 -6.89
CA LEU A 101 3.77 2.51 -7.17
C LEU A 101 3.66 3.82 -6.40
N ARG A 102 2.44 4.37 -6.23
CA ARG A 102 2.25 5.58 -5.40
C ARG A 102 2.48 5.32 -3.90
N CYS A 103 2.35 4.06 -3.46
CA CYS A 103 2.67 3.61 -2.11
C CYS A 103 4.14 3.18 -1.93
N GLY A 104 4.98 3.31 -2.96
CA GLY A 104 6.40 2.94 -2.91
C GLY A 104 6.70 1.46 -3.19
N ALA A 105 5.69 0.67 -3.56
CA ALA A 105 5.89 -0.71 -4.00
C ALA A 105 6.31 -0.78 -5.48
N SER A 106 6.83 -1.92 -5.89
CA SER A 106 7.23 -2.23 -7.26
C SER A 106 6.37 -3.35 -7.82
N VAL A 107 6.21 -3.37 -9.15
CA VAL A 107 5.44 -4.42 -9.84
C VAL A 107 6.25 -5.03 -10.97
N LYS A 108 6.07 -6.33 -11.19
CA LYS A 108 6.59 -7.04 -12.36
C LYS A 108 5.43 -7.56 -13.20
N TRP A 109 5.57 -7.43 -14.52
CA TRP A 109 4.52 -7.80 -15.46
C TRP A 109 4.78 -9.18 -16.04
N LYS A 110 3.72 -9.94 -16.34
CA LYS A 110 3.80 -11.33 -16.82
C LYS A 110 4.74 -11.55 -18.01
N ASP A 111 4.73 -10.61 -18.96
CA ASP A 111 5.52 -10.71 -20.19
C ASP A 111 6.77 -9.80 -20.15
N ARG A 112 7.17 -9.31 -18.97
CA ARG A 112 8.35 -8.43 -18.81
C ARG A 112 9.17 -8.85 -17.60
N GLY A 113 10.45 -9.17 -17.84
CA GLY A 113 11.36 -9.56 -16.76
C GLY A 113 11.74 -8.41 -15.80
N SER A 114 11.60 -7.15 -16.23
CA SER A 114 12.03 -5.98 -15.46
C SER A 114 10.96 -5.49 -14.48
N TRP A 115 11.39 -5.15 -13.26
CA TRP A 115 10.58 -4.45 -12.28
C TRP A 115 10.26 -3.02 -12.70
N THR A 116 9.01 -2.62 -12.56
CA THR A 116 8.57 -1.23 -12.66
C THR A 116 8.55 -0.64 -11.26
N LYS A 117 9.30 0.45 -11.07
CA LYS A 117 9.41 1.18 -9.79
C LYS A 117 8.97 2.65 -9.89
N ASP A 118 9.11 3.24 -11.07
CA ASP A 118 8.71 4.62 -11.32
C ASP A 118 7.25 4.68 -11.80
N TYR A 119 6.42 5.40 -11.06
CA TYR A 119 5.03 5.67 -11.43
C TYR A 119 4.90 6.31 -12.82
N ASN A 120 5.82 7.21 -13.21
CA ASN A 120 5.73 7.91 -14.49
C ASN A 120 6.10 7.02 -15.69
N SER A 121 6.79 5.90 -15.44
CA SER A 121 7.11 4.90 -16.46
C SER A 121 5.91 4.02 -16.84
N LEU A 122 4.80 4.15 -16.11
CA LEU A 122 3.60 3.40 -16.37
C LEU A 122 2.97 3.80 -17.72
N PRO A 123 2.66 2.84 -18.62
CA PRO A 123 2.24 3.12 -19.99
C PRO A 123 0.99 4.01 -20.05
N THR A 124 1.08 5.21 -20.63
CA THR A 124 -0.07 6.10 -20.77
C THR A 124 -1.06 5.48 -21.78
N THR A 125 -2.31 5.32 -21.38
CA THR A 125 -3.40 4.55 -22.01
C THR A 125 -3.44 4.62 -23.56
N GLY A 126 -3.75 3.49 -24.22
CA GLY A 126 -4.49 3.54 -25.50
C GLY A 126 -4.12 2.58 -26.63
N GLY A 127 -3.09 1.75 -26.54
CA GLY A 127 -2.72 0.89 -27.66
C GLY A 127 -1.93 -0.35 -27.28
N LYS A 128 -2.58 -1.51 -27.46
CA LYS A 128 -2.02 -2.87 -27.52
C LYS A 128 -1.41 -3.43 -26.20
N LYS A 129 -2.14 -4.42 -25.66
CA LYS A 129 -1.86 -5.30 -24.51
C LYS A 129 -1.89 -4.60 -23.14
N LEU A 130 -2.98 -4.82 -22.40
CA LEU A 130 -3.03 -4.53 -20.96
C LEU A 130 -2.04 -5.45 -20.26
N ASN A 131 -0.92 -4.90 -19.78
CA ASN A 131 0.04 -5.67 -19.00
C ASN A 131 -0.66 -6.26 -17.76
N LYS A 132 -0.33 -7.50 -17.44
CA LYS A 132 -0.87 -8.22 -16.30
C LYS A 132 0.16 -8.23 -15.19
N ILE A 133 -0.24 -7.82 -13.97
CA ILE A 133 0.65 -7.89 -12.82
C ILE A 133 0.87 -9.36 -12.51
N GLU A 134 2.12 -9.74 -12.30
CA GLU A 134 2.51 -11.10 -11.98
C GLU A 134 3.17 -11.20 -10.60
N GLU A 135 4.02 -10.22 -10.27
CA GLU A 135 4.70 -10.15 -8.97
C GLU A 135 4.62 -8.74 -8.41
N VAL A 136 4.49 -8.65 -7.09
CA VAL A 136 4.50 -7.39 -6.33
C VAL A 136 5.58 -7.46 -5.27
N ASP A 137 6.39 -6.41 -5.20
CA ASP A 137 7.35 -6.19 -4.13
C ASP A 137 6.99 -4.90 -3.39
N ALA A 138 6.43 -5.06 -2.20
CA ALA A 138 5.97 -4.01 -1.32
C ALA A 138 6.96 -3.73 -0.19
N THR A 139 8.25 -3.90 -0.46
CA THR A 139 9.35 -3.55 0.46
C THR A 139 9.33 -2.06 0.83
N ASP A 140 9.42 -1.76 2.13
CA ASP A 140 9.44 -0.40 2.69
C ASP A 140 8.26 0.47 2.18
N SER A 141 7.11 -0.16 1.90
CA SER A 141 5.96 0.50 1.29
C SER A 141 4.90 0.94 2.31
N ALA A 142 4.08 1.91 1.89
CA ALA A 142 2.95 2.44 2.65
C ALA A 142 1.61 1.77 2.29
N VAL A 143 1.62 0.52 1.82
CA VAL A 143 0.40 -0.22 1.48
C VAL A 143 -0.40 -0.58 2.74
N MET A 144 -1.73 -0.52 2.65
CA MET A 144 -2.65 -0.78 3.75
C MET A 144 -3.87 -1.59 3.27
N HIS A 145 -4.58 -2.23 4.21
CA HIS A 145 -5.78 -3.04 3.92
C HIS A 145 -6.82 -2.32 3.07
N VAL A 146 -7.02 -1.01 3.28
CA VAL A 146 -7.98 -0.18 2.50
C VAL A 146 -7.71 -0.22 0.99
N GLY A 147 -6.44 -0.42 0.61
CA GLY A 147 -6.02 -0.53 -0.78
C GLY A 147 -6.14 -1.92 -1.38
N PHE A 148 -6.30 -2.98 -0.57
CA PHE A 148 -6.24 -4.37 -1.04
C PHE A 148 -7.38 -4.71 -2.01
N LYS A 149 -8.48 -3.95 -1.99
CA LYS A 149 -9.53 -4.04 -3.01
C LYS A 149 -9.01 -3.84 -4.45
N HIS A 150 -7.89 -3.16 -4.66
CA HIS A 150 -7.27 -3.03 -5.99
C HIS A 150 -6.73 -4.37 -6.53
N PHE A 151 -6.45 -5.35 -5.67
CA PHE A 151 -6.07 -6.68 -6.11
C PHE A 151 -7.22 -7.41 -6.81
N ASN A 152 -8.47 -6.98 -6.60
CA ASN A 152 -9.62 -7.56 -7.28
C ASN A 152 -9.48 -7.42 -8.80
N GLY A 153 -9.57 -8.54 -9.51
CA GLY A 153 -9.40 -8.60 -10.96
C GLY A 153 -7.95 -8.76 -11.44
N CYS A 154 -6.94 -8.79 -10.56
CA CYS A 154 -5.56 -9.11 -10.89
C CYS A 154 -5.36 -10.64 -11.04
N LYS A 155 -5.88 -11.20 -12.14
CA LYS A 155 -6.00 -12.66 -12.35
C LYS A 155 -4.68 -13.43 -12.60
N HIS A 156 -3.54 -12.75 -12.58
CA HIS A 156 -2.23 -13.34 -12.85
C HIS A 156 -1.21 -13.07 -11.75
N LEU A 157 -1.61 -12.43 -10.66
CA LEU A 157 -0.73 -12.12 -9.54
C LEU A 157 -0.42 -13.41 -8.77
N ARG A 158 0.83 -13.87 -8.90
CA ARG A 158 1.32 -15.14 -8.34
C ARG A 158 2.20 -14.96 -7.10
N ARG A 159 2.92 -13.83 -6.99
CA ARG A 159 3.88 -13.58 -5.90
C ARG A 159 3.68 -12.21 -5.27
N ILE A 160 3.67 -12.15 -3.94
CA ILE A 160 3.71 -10.89 -3.20
C ILE A 160 4.79 -10.96 -2.13
N VAL A 161 5.61 -9.90 -2.06
CA VAL A 161 6.56 -9.66 -0.98
C VAL A 161 6.11 -8.46 -0.17
N PHE A 162 5.88 -8.66 1.12
CA PHE A 162 5.73 -7.60 2.12
C PHE A 162 6.97 -7.65 3.03
N HIS A 163 7.90 -6.72 2.82
CA HIS A 163 9.08 -6.56 3.67
C HIS A 163 9.07 -5.16 4.29
N LYS A 164 9.12 -5.05 5.62
CA LYS A 164 9.08 -3.74 6.31
C LYS A 164 7.88 -2.85 5.92
N ALA A 165 6.76 -3.47 5.51
CA ALA A 165 5.51 -2.79 5.22
C ALA A 165 4.85 -2.34 6.53
N SER A 166 5.30 -1.20 7.06
CA SER A 166 5.01 -0.78 8.44
C SER A 166 3.53 -0.51 8.72
N TYR A 167 2.73 -0.28 7.68
CA TYR A 167 1.29 -0.02 7.79
C TYR A 167 0.43 -1.26 7.52
N LEU A 168 1.06 -2.43 7.30
CA LEU A 168 0.37 -3.69 7.12
C LEU A 168 -0.09 -4.22 8.49
N THR A 169 -1.38 -4.55 8.60
CA THR A 169 -2.05 -5.00 9.83
C THR A 169 -2.79 -6.32 9.58
N ASP A 170 -3.38 -6.89 10.64
CA ASP A 170 -4.12 -8.16 10.55
C ASP A 170 -5.31 -8.07 9.58
N GLU A 171 -5.98 -6.92 9.50
CA GLU A 171 -7.08 -6.65 8.57
C GLU A 171 -6.63 -6.76 7.10
N ALA A 172 -5.36 -6.45 6.81
CA ALA A 172 -4.83 -6.61 5.46
C ALA A 172 -4.74 -8.10 5.08
N LEU A 173 -4.34 -8.96 6.02
CA LEU A 173 -4.27 -10.41 5.80
C LEU A 173 -5.66 -11.04 5.73
N GLU A 174 -6.64 -10.47 6.42
CA GLU A 174 -8.04 -10.89 6.30
C GLU A 174 -8.61 -10.68 4.88
N GLU A 175 -8.16 -9.62 4.19
CA GLU A 175 -8.59 -9.23 2.84
C GLU A 175 -7.78 -9.91 1.71
N LEU A 176 -6.60 -10.47 2.00
CA LEU A 176 -5.79 -11.21 1.01
C LEU A 176 -6.51 -12.35 0.26
N PRO A 177 -7.54 -13.04 0.80
CA PRO A 177 -8.29 -14.06 0.07
C PRO A 177 -8.94 -13.58 -1.24
N VAL A 178 -8.97 -12.28 -1.52
CA VAL A 178 -9.26 -11.76 -2.87
C VAL A 178 -8.34 -12.36 -3.96
N LEU A 179 -7.13 -12.80 -3.58
CA LEU A 179 -6.14 -13.45 -4.43
C LEU A 179 -6.08 -14.98 -4.28
N LYS A 180 -7.05 -15.60 -3.58
CA LYS A 180 -7.07 -17.05 -3.30
C LYS A 180 -6.89 -17.94 -4.54
N ALA A 181 -7.30 -17.47 -5.71
CA ALA A 181 -7.27 -18.23 -6.95
C ALA A 181 -5.92 -18.16 -7.68
N THR A 182 -5.06 -17.19 -7.35
CA THR A 182 -3.87 -16.88 -8.15
C THR A 182 -2.58 -16.85 -7.36
N LEU A 183 -2.61 -16.47 -6.08
CA LEU A 183 -1.41 -16.30 -5.26
C LEU A 183 -0.79 -17.66 -4.93
N LYS A 184 0.51 -17.79 -5.20
CA LYS A 184 1.32 -19.00 -5.03
C LYS A 184 2.47 -18.79 -4.04
N GLU A 185 3.10 -17.63 -4.08
CA GLU A 185 4.24 -17.28 -3.23
C GLU A 185 3.90 -16.03 -2.39
N LEU A 186 4.08 -16.13 -1.08
CA LEU A 186 3.87 -15.02 -0.16
C LEU A 186 5.03 -14.87 0.81
N GLN A 187 5.62 -13.68 0.86
CA GLN A 187 6.60 -13.32 1.87
C GLN A 187 6.02 -12.21 2.75
N ILE A 188 6.04 -12.41 4.07
CA ILE A 188 5.71 -11.38 5.05
C ILE A 188 6.85 -11.33 6.07
N THR A 189 7.60 -10.24 6.06
CA THR A 189 8.80 -10.10 6.88
C THR A 189 8.91 -8.70 7.48
N SER A 190 9.36 -8.62 8.73
CA SER A 190 9.56 -7.36 9.47
C SER A 190 8.31 -6.45 9.47
N CYS A 191 7.13 -7.05 9.47
CA CYS A 191 5.84 -6.34 9.51
C CYS A 191 5.32 -6.35 10.96
N GLY A 192 5.88 -5.49 11.81
CA GLY A 192 5.70 -5.53 13.27
C GLY A 192 4.28 -5.29 13.79
N ASN A 193 3.35 -4.85 12.93
CA ASN A 193 1.96 -4.66 13.31
C ASN A 193 1.11 -5.94 13.21
N ILE A 194 1.60 -6.97 12.52
CA ILE A 194 0.91 -8.25 12.35
C ILE A 194 1.04 -9.12 13.60
N SER A 195 -0.06 -9.75 13.99
CA SER A 195 -0.15 -10.69 15.10
C SER A 195 -0.26 -12.14 14.62
N ALA A 196 -0.29 -13.08 15.57
CA ALA A 196 -0.58 -14.48 15.26
C ALA A 196 -1.98 -14.65 14.64
N ASP A 197 -2.95 -13.85 15.05
CA ASP A 197 -4.33 -13.90 14.52
C ASP A 197 -4.39 -13.45 13.06
N GLY A 198 -3.64 -12.40 12.70
CA GLY A 198 -3.49 -11.99 11.31
C GLY A 198 -2.95 -13.10 10.43
N LEU A 199 -1.90 -13.80 10.88
CA LEU A 199 -1.31 -14.90 10.12
C LEU A 199 -2.25 -16.11 10.00
N ARG A 200 -3.18 -16.33 10.94
CA ARG A 200 -4.20 -17.39 10.81
C ARG A 200 -5.14 -17.17 9.62
N HIS A 201 -5.30 -15.94 9.12
CA HIS A 201 -6.07 -15.69 7.91
C HIS A 201 -5.45 -16.30 6.64
N LEU A 202 -4.13 -16.58 6.65
CA LEU A 202 -3.43 -17.19 5.51
C LEU A 202 -3.98 -18.59 5.16
N LYS A 203 -4.62 -19.28 6.12
CA LYS A 203 -5.31 -20.57 5.90
C LYS A 203 -6.35 -20.52 4.77
N LYS A 204 -6.90 -19.34 4.47
CA LYS A 204 -7.88 -19.13 3.39
C LYS A 204 -7.25 -19.16 1.98
N LEU A 205 -5.93 -19.05 1.87
CA LEU A 205 -5.18 -19.00 0.62
C LEU A 205 -4.70 -20.39 0.20
N VAL A 206 -5.66 -21.29 -0.06
CA VAL A 206 -5.44 -22.73 -0.28
C VAL A 206 -4.53 -23.10 -1.47
N ASN A 207 -4.23 -22.15 -2.34
CA ASN A 207 -3.38 -22.36 -3.51
C ASN A 207 -1.92 -21.92 -3.30
N LEU A 208 -1.56 -21.43 -2.11
CA LEU A 208 -0.18 -21.10 -1.76
C LEU A 208 0.69 -22.37 -1.81
N GLU A 209 1.86 -22.21 -2.40
CA GLU A 209 2.89 -23.24 -2.55
C GLU A 209 4.10 -22.91 -1.70
N TYR A 210 4.34 -21.62 -1.41
CA TYR A 210 5.45 -21.16 -0.59
C TYR A 210 5.08 -19.96 0.26
N ILE A 211 5.38 -20.02 1.56
CA ILE A 211 5.25 -18.91 2.50
C ILE A 211 6.58 -18.70 3.23
N LEU A 212 7.07 -17.46 3.21
CA LEU A 212 8.19 -17.00 4.03
C LEU A 212 7.70 -16.03 5.10
N LEU A 213 7.83 -16.41 6.37
CA LEU A 213 7.43 -15.63 7.53
C LEU A 213 8.64 -15.36 8.40
N TYR A 214 8.94 -14.11 8.74
CA TYR A 214 10.08 -13.83 9.60
C TYR A 214 9.96 -12.43 10.28
N ASP A 215 10.56 -12.27 11.47
CA ASP A 215 10.61 -11.02 12.26
C ASP A 215 9.25 -10.48 12.73
N PHE A 216 8.57 -11.28 13.55
CA PHE A 216 7.32 -10.89 14.20
C PHE A 216 7.51 -10.80 15.72
N PRO A 217 7.84 -9.64 16.28
CA PRO A 217 8.12 -9.50 17.72
C PRO A 217 6.89 -9.76 18.61
N LYS A 218 5.67 -9.65 18.05
CA LYS A 218 4.42 -9.92 18.76
C LYS A 218 4.08 -11.40 18.88
N ILE A 219 4.73 -12.28 18.09
CA ILE A 219 4.41 -13.70 18.02
C ILE A 219 5.34 -14.46 18.94
N LYS A 220 4.81 -14.94 20.06
CA LYS A 220 5.55 -15.71 21.07
C LYS A 220 5.56 -17.20 20.75
N ASP A 221 4.41 -17.75 20.40
CA ASP A 221 4.23 -19.17 20.11
C ASP A 221 4.22 -19.40 18.59
N LYS A 222 5.42 -19.59 18.03
CA LYS A 222 5.59 -19.84 16.60
C LYS A 222 5.25 -21.28 16.23
N ASP A 223 5.59 -22.25 17.07
CA ASP A 223 5.43 -23.67 16.78
C ASP A 223 3.95 -24.06 16.65
N SER A 224 3.10 -23.57 17.56
CA SER A 224 1.65 -23.80 17.49
C SER A 224 1.05 -23.19 16.21
N LEU A 225 1.41 -21.95 15.90
CA LEU A 225 0.95 -21.28 14.68
C LEU A 225 1.44 -21.99 13.41
N LEU A 226 2.70 -22.44 13.39
CA LEU A 226 3.27 -23.16 12.26
C LEU A 226 2.52 -24.46 12.01
N LYS A 227 2.34 -25.28 13.06
CA LYS A 227 1.57 -26.53 12.99
C LYS A 227 0.16 -26.30 12.43
N GLU A 228 -0.52 -25.29 12.93
CA GLU A 228 -1.85 -24.93 12.47
C GLU A 228 -1.93 -24.48 11.00
N LEU A 229 -0.88 -23.82 10.50
CA LEU A 229 -0.79 -23.41 9.10
C LEU A 229 -0.44 -24.61 8.21
N GLU A 230 0.47 -25.48 8.64
CA GLU A 230 0.84 -26.72 7.95
C GLU A 230 -0.37 -27.67 7.81
N GLU A 231 -1.17 -27.82 8.87
CA GLU A 231 -2.40 -28.61 8.83
C GLU A 231 -3.43 -28.03 7.84
N ALA A 232 -3.53 -26.71 7.73
CA ALA A 232 -4.48 -26.04 6.85
C ALA A 232 -4.00 -25.95 5.39
N LEU A 233 -2.69 -25.93 5.17
CA LEU A 233 -2.04 -25.76 3.86
C LEU A 233 -1.02 -26.90 3.61
N PRO A 234 -1.48 -28.17 3.50
CA PRO A 234 -0.59 -29.33 3.44
C PRO A 234 0.32 -29.38 2.21
N ASN A 235 -0.02 -28.64 1.15
CA ASN A 235 0.78 -28.56 -0.09
C ASN A 235 1.65 -27.29 -0.16
N CYS A 236 1.75 -26.53 0.93
CA CYS A 236 2.50 -25.30 1.00
C CYS A 236 3.78 -25.48 1.81
N ALA A 237 4.93 -25.12 1.25
CA ALA A 237 6.18 -25.05 2.00
C ALA A 237 6.20 -23.78 2.84
N ILE A 238 6.09 -23.93 4.17
CA ILE A 238 6.09 -22.80 5.12
C ILE A 238 7.45 -22.71 5.78
N TYR A 239 8.12 -21.57 5.62
CA TYR A 239 9.41 -21.29 6.25
C TYR A 239 9.26 -20.16 7.26
N PHE A 240 9.39 -20.49 8.54
CA PHE A 240 9.28 -19.54 9.66
C PHE A 240 10.44 -19.68 10.66
N PRO A 241 11.63 -19.14 10.36
CA PRO A 241 12.80 -19.34 11.19
C PRO A 241 12.75 -18.56 12.51
N TYR A 242 13.54 -19.04 13.47
CA TYR A 242 13.80 -18.35 14.73
C TYR A 242 14.87 -17.26 14.60
N SER A 243 15.82 -17.42 13.66
CA SER A 243 16.92 -16.49 13.41
C SER A 243 16.46 -15.18 12.78
N LEU A 244 17.19 -14.09 13.05
CA LEU A 244 16.94 -12.81 12.41
C LEU A 244 17.51 -12.81 10.96
N ALA A 245 16.97 -12.05 10.01
CA ALA A 245 17.53 -11.86 8.67
C ALA A 245 18.87 -11.11 8.71
N LYS A 246 19.23 -10.54 9.87
CA LYS A 246 20.60 -10.12 10.18
C LYS A 246 21.55 -11.32 10.15
N ASP A 247 21.09 -12.48 10.58
CA ASP A 247 21.86 -13.69 10.79
C ASP A 247 21.88 -14.59 9.53
N ASP A 248 20.90 -14.44 8.63
CA ASP A 248 20.87 -15.09 7.32
C ASP A 248 20.47 -14.10 6.20
N PRO A 249 21.44 -13.64 5.39
CA PRO A 249 21.19 -12.72 4.28
C PRO A 249 20.30 -13.27 3.16
N SER A 250 20.14 -14.60 3.05
CA SER A 250 19.30 -15.22 2.01
C SER A 250 17.80 -14.99 2.21
N LEU A 251 17.42 -14.46 3.38
CA LEU A 251 16.04 -14.17 3.77
C LEU A 251 15.58 -12.73 3.45
N LYS A 252 16.45 -11.92 2.84
CA LYS A 252 16.17 -10.52 2.48
C LYS A 252 15.66 -10.36 1.06
#